data_AF-A0A8C5RZK0-F1
#
_entry.id   AF-A0A8C5RZK0-F1
#
_cell.length_a   1.000
_cell.length_b   1.000
_cell.length_c   1.000
_cell.angle_alpha   90.00
_cell.angle_beta   90.00
_cell.angle_gamma   90.00
#
_symmetry.space_group_name_H-M   'P 1'
#
loop_
_entity.id
_entity.type
_entity.pdbx_description
1 polymer ?
#
loop_
_entity_poly.entity_id
_entity_poly.type
_entity_poly.pdbx_seq_one_letter_code
_entity_poly.pdbx_strand_id
1 'polypeptide(L)'
;VVALYDYTAHRSDELTIHCNDIIQVLYKDNDNWWFGSLANGQQGYFPANYVVGETQYEQQQSKVLAEESTLPSNEFVKVTSPAVPEILEDTSKLGDQRFISVNDTDYLTEQ
;
A
#
# COMPACT_ATOMS: atom_id res chain seq x y z
N VAL A 1 1.71 -10.46 18.08
CA VAL A 1 0.92 -9.19 18.20
C VAL A 1 0.18 -8.99 16.89
N VAL A 2 -0.93 -8.26 16.91
CA VAL A 2 -1.76 -8.01 15.72
C VAL A 2 -1.68 -6.54 15.33
N ALA A 3 -1.42 -6.25 14.06
CA ALA A 3 -1.46 -4.90 13.53
C ALA A 3 -2.90 -4.39 13.40
N LEU A 4 -3.14 -3.15 13.86
CA LEU A 4 -4.43 -2.47 13.73
C LEU A 4 -4.50 -1.58 12.50
N TYR A 5 -3.35 -1.06 12.06
CA TYR A 5 -3.27 -0.09 10.97
C TYR A 5 -2.13 -0.45 10.04
N ASP A 6 -2.26 0.01 8.81
CA ASP A 6 -1.20 -0.11 7.81
C ASP A 6 -0.05 0.85 8.17
N TYR A 7 1.18 0.36 8.06
CA TYR A 7 2.38 1.15 8.18
C TYR A 7 3.36 0.75 7.09
N THR A 8 3.75 1.71 6.25
CA THR A 8 4.75 1.51 5.20
C THR A 8 6.14 1.85 5.75
N ALA A 9 7.11 0.97 5.51
CA ALA A 9 8.50 1.22 5.86
C ALA A 9 9.04 2.42 5.07
N HIS A 10 9.67 3.37 5.76
CA HIS A 10 10.33 4.55 5.18
C HIS A 10 11.85 4.36 5.14
N ARG A 11 12.39 3.49 6.00
CA ARG A 11 13.81 3.13 6.04
C ARG A 11 14.03 1.64 5.79
N SER A 12 15.24 1.29 5.39
CA SER A 12 15.61 -0.10 5.07
C SER A 12 15.60 -1.04 6.27
N ASP A 13 15.66 -0.50 7.49
CA ASP A 13 15.58 -1.25 8.74
C ASP A 13 14.14 -1.35 9.28
N GLU A 14 13.17 -0.69 8.64
CA GLU A 14 11.76 -0.72 9.03
C GLU A 14 10.97 -1.82 8.32
N LEU A 15 9.88 -2.26 8.95
CA LEU A 15 9.00 -3.32 8.47
C LEU A 15 7.68 -2.73 8.02
N THR A 16 7.29 -3.03 6.78
CA THR A 16 5.93 -2.72 6.31
C THR A 16 4.96 -3.73 6.90
N ILE A 17 3.89 -3.24 7.53
CA ILE A 17 2.83 -4.06 8.15
C ILE A 17 1.47 -3.60 7.66
N HIS A 18 0.53 -4.53 7.53
CA HIS A 18 -0.85 -4.27 7.17
C HIS A 18 -1.80 -4.55 8.32
N CYS A 19 -2.97 -3.91 8.33
CA CYS A 19 -4.01 -4.23 9.29
C CYS A 19 -4.31 -5.73 9.30
N ASN A 20 -4.50 -6.27 10.49
CA ASN A 20 -4.66 -7.69 10.79
C ASN A 20 -3.40 -8.56 10.60
N ASP A 21 -2.23 -7.99 10.26
CA ASP A 21 -1.00 -8.78 10.21
C ASP A 21 -0.63 -9.32 11.58
N ILE A 22 -0.20 -10.59 11.59
CA ILE A 22 0.36 -11.25 12.76
C ILE A 22 1.88 -11.07 12.73
N ILE A 23 2.38 -10.30 13.69
CA ILE A 23 3.79 -9.98 13.80
C ILE A 23 4.37 -10.71 15.01
N GLN A 24 5.45 -11.46 14.77
CA GLN A 24 6.26 -12.03 15.83
C GLN A 24 7.24 -10.99 16.33
N VAL A 25 7.05 -10.51 17.56
CA VAL A 25 7.98 -9.55 18.18
C VAL A 25 9.25 -10.29 18.58
N LEU A 26 10.39 -9.88 18.00
CA LEU A 26 11.70 -10.46 18.29
C LEU A 26 12.45 -9.62 19.33
N TYR A 27 12.36 -8.30 19.23
CA TYR A 27 13.04 -7.38 20.13
C TYR A 27 12.21 -6.11 20.36
N LYS A 28 12.22 -5.57 21.57
CA LYS A 28 11.58 -4.29 21.89
C LYS A 28 12.68 -3.29 22.19
N ASP A 29 12.92 -2.38 21.26
CA ASP A 29 14.00 -1.39 21.38
C ASP A 29 13.64 -0.30 22.38
N ASN A 30 12.44 0.25 22.24
CA ASN A 30 11.89 1.27 23.13
C ASN A 30 10.35 1.20 23.15
N ASP A 31 9.71 2.15 23.83
CA ASP A 31 8.25 2.22 23.95
C ASP A 31 7.53 2.51 22.61
N ASN A 32 8.25 3.05 21.63
CA ASN A 32 7.70 3.45 20.34
C ASN A 32 7.99 2.45 19.21
N TRP A 33 9.10 1.72 19.27
CA TRP A 33 9.60 0.89 18.17
C TRP A 33 9.97 -0.51 18.61
N TRP A 34 9.36 -1.50 17.96
CA TRP A 34 9.65 -2.91 18.15
C TRP A 34 10.19 -3.52 16.86
N PHE A 35 11.07 -4.48 16.99
CA PHE A 35 11.58 -5.28 15.88
C PHE A 35 10.85 -6.62 15.85
N GLY A 36 10.38 -7.01 14.67
CA GLY A 36 9.65 -8.26 14.52
C GLY A 36 9.78 -8.88 13.14
N SER A 37 9.09 -10.01 12.99
CA SER A 37 9.06 -10.81 11.78
C SER A 37 7.63 -11.07 11.36
N LEU A 38 7.36 -10.94 10.07
CA LEU A 38 6.13 -11.40 9.43
C LEU A 38 6.24 -12.87 9.01
N ALA A 39 5.10 -13.50 8.74
CA ALA A 39 5.03 -14.87 8.24
C ALA A 39 5.70 -15.07 6.87
N ASN A 40 5.82 -13.99 6.08
CA ASN A 40 6.53 -13.99 4.80
C ASN A 40 8.07 -13.91 4.95
N GLY A 41 8.59 -13.88 6.18
CA GLY A 41 10.02 -13.81 6.48
C GLY A 41 10.62 -12.41 6.46
N GLN A 42 9.84 -11.36 6.16
CA GLN A 42 10.30 -9.99 6.27
C GLN A 42 10.47 -9.59 7.73
N GLN A 43 11.54 -8.85 8.02
CA GLN A 43 11.91 -8.42 9.36
C GLN A 43 12.31 -6.95 9.37
N GLY A 44 12.01 -6.27 10.46
CA GLY A 44 12.33 -4.86 10.61
C GLY A 44 11.64 -4.23 11.82
N TYR A 45 11.89 -2.94 11.98
CA TYR A 45 11.30 -2.09 13.00
C TYR A 45 9.91 -1.60 12.58
N PHE A 46 8.96 -1.67 13.49
CA PHE A 46 7.60 -1.14 13.31
C PHE A 46 7.14 -0.42 14.59
N PRO A 47 6.20 0.53 14.46
CA PRO A 47 5.72 1.29 15.60
C PRO A 47 4.84 0.43 16.54
N ALA A 48 5.18 0.41 17.83
CA ALA A 48 4.45 -0.32 18.86
C ALA A 48 2.99 0.14 19.00
N ASN A 49 2.72 1.42 18.72
CA ASN A 49 1.37 2.00 18.77
C ASN A 49 0.43 1.51 17.66
N TYR A 50 0.95 0.81 16.65
CA TYR A 50 0.17 0.29 15.52
C TYR A 50 -0.24 -1.16 15.73
N VAL A 51 0.22 -1.78 16.82
CA VAL A 51 -0.07 -3.17 17.14
C VAL A 51 -0.72 -3.29 18.51
N VAL A 52 -1.46 -4.36 18.70
CA VAL A 52 -2.03 -4.74 20.00
C VAL A 52 -1.72 -6.20 20.32
N GLY A 53 -1.85 -6.56 21.59
CA GLY A 53 -1.83 -7.96 21.99
C GLY A 53 -3.02 -8.72 21.38
N GLU A 54 -2.83 -10.01 21.08
CA GLU A 54 -3.90 -10.86 20.52
C GLU A 54 -5.16 -10.85 21.40
N THR A 55 -5.01 -10.94 22.72
CA THR A 55 -6.12 -10.85 23.68
C THR A 55 -6.86 -9.50 23.62
N GLN A 56 -6.16 -8.40 23.33
CA GLN A 56 -6.76 -7.07 23.22
C GLN A 56 -7.48 -6.88 21.86
N TYR A 57 -6.97 -7.53 20.82
CA TYR A 57 -7.58 -7.54 19.50
C TYR A 57 -8.96 -8.21 19.53
N GLU A 58 -9.08 -9.36 20.20
CA GLU A 58 -10.35 -10.11 20.36
C GLU A 58 -11.43 -9.29 21.08
N GLN A 59 -11.06 -8.57 22.13
CA GLN A 59 -11.98 -7.72 22.90
C GLN A 59 -12.51 -6.54 22.07
N GLN A 60 -11.66 -5.94 21.23
CA GLN A 60 -12.08 -4.88 20.31
C GLN A 60 -13.04 -5.43 19.26
N GLN A 61 -12.72 -6.57 18.65
CA GLN A 61 -13.52 -7.18 17.59
C GLN A 61 -14.94 -7.55 18.07
N SER A 62 -15.06 -8.05 19.29
CA SER A 62 -16.36 -8.38 19.91
C SER A 62 -17.18 -7.15 20.32
N LYS A 63 -16.54 -6.00 20.55
CA LYS A 63 -17.24 -4.72 20.82
C LYS A 63 -17.79 -4.07 19.54
N VAL A 64 -17.03 -4.10 18.44
CA VAL A 64 -17.51 -3.57 17.14
C VAL A 64 -18.69 -4.38 16.60
N LEU A 65 -18.67 -5.72 16.76
CA LEU A 65 -19.75 -6.58 16.30
C LEU A 65 -21.05 -6.41 17.12
N ALA A 66 -20.96 -5.91 18.36
CA ALA A 66 -22.12 -5.60 19.19
C ALA A 66 -22.70 -4.19 18.93
N GLU A 67 -21.91 -3.25 18.41
CA GLU A 67 -22.33 -1.86 18.13
C GLU A 67 -22.94 -1.68 16.71
N GLU A 68 -22.77 -2.65 15.79
CA GLU A 68 -23.38 -2.65 14.44
C GLU A 68 -24.93 -2.74 14.46
N SER A 69 -25.54 -3.21 15.56
CA SER A 69 -27.00 -3.33 15.67
C SER A 69 -27.73 -2.01 16.00
N THR A 70 -27.02 -0.89 16.17
CA THR A 70 -27.62 0.42 16.48
C THR A 70 -27.01 1.55 15.64
N LEU A 71 -27.38 1.62 14.36
CA LEU A 71 -27.14 2.81 13.53
C LEU A 71 -28.11 3.93 13.92
N PRO A 72 -27.63 5.18 14.01
CA PRO A 72 -28.20 6.21 13.15
C PRO A 72 -27.17 6.61 12.09
N SER A 73 -27.65 6.65 10.86
CA SER A 73 -26.95 7.14 9.69
C SER A 73 -26.38 8.53 9.94
N ASN A 74 -25.06 8.70 9.87
CA ASN A 74 -24.48 9.94 9.37
C ASN A 74 -23.03 9.75 8.86
N GLU A 75 -22.92 9.94 7.55
CA GLU A 75 -21.74 10.32 6.76
C GLU A 75 -20.40 9.61 6.99
N PHE A 76 -20.27 8.54 6.21
CA PHE A 76 -19.01 8.05 5.68
C PHE A 76 -18.29 9.17 4.90
N VAL A 77 -17.37 9.89 5.56
CA VAL A 77 -16.30 10.59 4.84
C VAL A 77 -15.43 9.55 4.16
N LYS A 78 -15.76 9.30 2.89
CA LYS A 78 -14.98 8.52 1.94
C LYS A 78 -13.62 9.18 1.75
N VAL A 79 -12.62 8.82 2.56
CA VAL A 79 -11.23 9.10 2.21
C VAL A 79 -10.81 8.03 1.20
N THR A 80 -10.91 8.46 -0.05
CA THR A 80 -10.54 7.78 -1.28
C THR A 80 -9.17 7.10 -1.18
N SER A 81 -9.14 5.77 -1.18
CA SER A 81 -7.99 5.01 -1.67
C SER A 81 -7.76 5.39 -3.14
N PRO A 82 -6.54 5.79 -3.57
CA PRO A 82 -6.24 5.90 -4.98
C PRO A 82 -5.79 4.52 -5.48
N ALA A 83 -6.75 3.66 -5.81
CA ALA A 83 -6.51 2.50 -6.65
C ALA A 83 -7.35 2.63 -7.93
N VAL A 84 -6.66 3.04 -9.00
CA VAL A 84 -6.90 2.79 -10.43
C VAL A 84 -8.36 2.89 -10.94
N PRO A 85 -8.70 3.88 -11.79
CA PRO A 85 -9.85 3.75 -12.68
C PRO A 85 -9.48 2.95 -13.94
N GLU A 86 -10.12 1.81 -14.12
CA GLU A 86 -10.11 0.99 -15.33
C GLU A 86 -10.99 1.65 -16.42
N ILE A 87 -10.36 1.91 -17.57
CA ILE A 87 -10.86 2.02 -18.96
C ILE A 87 -12.15 2.82 -19.28
N LEU A 88 -11.98 3.89 -20.08
CA LEU A 88 -12.89 4.23 -21.18
C LEU A 88 -12.06 4.53 -22.43
N GLU A 89 -12.17 3.66 -23.42
CA GLU A 89 -11.95 3.98 -24.83
C GLU A 89 -12.90 5.10 -25.26
N ASP A 90 -12.41 6.08 -26.03
CA ASP A 90 -12.94 6.38 -27.37
C ASP A 90 -12.16 7.53 -28.05
N THR A 91 -11.77 7.24 -29.29
CA THR A 91 -11.51 8.11 -30.44
C THR A 91 -10.76 9.45 -30.30
N SER A 92 -9.68 9.59 -31.08
CA SER A 92 -9.73 10.37 -32.35
C SER A 92 -8.32 10.69 -32.88
N LYS A 93 -8.03 10.15 -34.07
CA LYS A 93 -6.99 10.63 -35.00
C LYS A 93 -7.30 12.06 -35.45
N LEU A 94 -6.31 12.96 -35.47
CA LEU A 94 -6.09 13.90 -36.59
C LEU A 94 -4.74 14.64 -36.50
N GLY A 95 -4.01 14.67 -37.63
CA GLY A 95 -2.93 15.61 -37.96
C GLY A 95 -1.52 15.03 -37.77
N ASP A 96 -0.72 14.73 -38.79
CA ASP A 96 -0.84 14.95 -40.22
C ASP A 96 0.19 14.01 -40.89
N GLN A 97 -0.22 13.25 -41.90
CA GLN A 97 0.69 12.46 -42.73
C GLN A 97 1.23 13.37 -43.85
N ARG A 98 2.55 13.51 -43.95
CA ARG A 98 3.20 13.70 -45.25
C ARG A 98 4.12 12.52 -45.55
N PHE A 99 3.60 11.62 -46.39
CA PHE A 99 4.39 10.69 -47.18
C PHE A 99 5.11 11.45 -48.29
N ILE A 100 6.41 11.21 -48.45
CA ILE A 100 7.07 10.82 -49.72
C ILE A 100 8.49 10.39 -49.33
N SER A 101 8.82 9.10 -49.45
CA SER A 101 9.25 8.42 -50.68
C SER A 101 10.76 8.48 -50.84
N VAL A 102 11.35 7.28 -50.76
CA VAL A 102 12.56 6.79 -51.45
C VAL A 102 13.72 7.77 -51.64
N ASN A 103 14.86 7.44 -51.04
CA ASN A 103 16.03 7.05 -51.84
C ASN A 103 17.15 6.57 -50.92
N ASP A 104 17.52 5.30 -51.06
CA ASP A 104 18.91 4.88 -51.05
C ASP A 104 19.76 5.92 -51.80
N THR A 105 20.77 6.49 -51.16
CA THR A 105 22.02 6.86 -51.85
C THR A 105 23.16 6.92 -50.86
N ASP A 106 23.94 5.83 -50.86
CA ASP A 106 25.37 5.80 -50.59
C ASP A 106 26.08 7.03 -51.17
N TYR A 107 26.80 7.82 -50.37
CA TYR A 107 27.93 8.65 -50.82
C TYR A 107 28.80 9.09 -49.63
N LEU A 108 29.99 8.47 -49.56
CA LEU A 108 31.32 9.01 -49.24
C LEU A 108 31.60 9.86 -47.97
N THR A 109 32.47 9.28 -47.13
CA THR A 109 33.86 9.69 -46.79
C THR A 109 34.22 11.11 -46.30
N GLU A 110 35.24 11.10 -45.41
CA GLU A 110 36.18 12.18 -44.96
C GLU A 110 35.71 12.97 -43.72
N GLN A 111 36.49 13.10 -42.62
CA GLN A 111 37.95 13.18 -42.46
C GLN A 111 38.45 12.45 -41.20
#